data_AF-A0AAV1KNM4-F1
#
_entry.id   AF-A0AAV1KNM4-F1
#
_cell.length_a   1.000
_cell.length_b   1.000
_cell.length_c   1.000
_cell.angle_alpha   90.00
_cell.angle_beta   90.00
_cell.angle_gamma   90.00
#
_symmetry.space_group_name_H-M   'P 1'
#
loop_
_entity.id
_entity.type
_entity.pdbx_description
1 polymer ?
#
loop_
_entity_poly.entity_id
_entity_poly.type
_entity_poly.pdbx_seq_one_letter_code
_entity_poly.pdbx_strand_id
1 'polypeptide(L)'
;MDKNLNPQQIQDLLNDLDCDENVNEDIFPDASSDLSDAESEISDHNTESEEEAENISENEDSSDIDEQSRNSNSFYGRNRYKWSKVPPSRSRVPAHNIIIHLPGLRGPALVKNEISPLEAWSCIFTEDMIELILQHTNEKITNYSENYTSNSVYTYHVTREEILAFIGLMFLTGIFKSAREDARGIWSTKTRGRPIFRTVMSLNRFLFILSCLRFDEQLTREERKKTDRLALISELFNKFIKNCITNYSCSEYVTVDEMLVPFRGRCIFRKEQTSRANTLLIPTRNVLTLTEPIYQTNRNVTGDNWFSSIELVDALKQKGLTYVGTIRVNSHVLYCASNPQKRMSRYKFLEELGYALVTPHVMNRRSMTNLSKELKDMIDKFLREVGVELPEDQPAQGPSQNKRPKKSRCHLCPRLKDSNTPRVCSKCMKNVCRNHSVDVIVCAKCQEKY
;
A
#
# COMPACT_ATOMS: atom_id res chain seq x y z
N MET A 1 17.61 36.23 -34.17
CA MET A 1 18.36 36.39 -32.90
C MET A 1 17.59 35.63 -31.85
N ASP A 2 17.95 34.36 -31.66
CA ASP A 2 17.28 33.45 -30.73
C ASP A 2 17.60 33.84 -29.30
N LYS A 3 16.67 34.54 -28.65
CA LYS A 3 16.66 34.73 -27.20
C LYS A 3 16.06 33.48 -26.54
N ASN A 4 16.73 32.35 -26.71
CA ASN A 4 16.43 31.15 -25.94
C ASN A 4 16.98 31.33 -24.53
N LEU A 5 16.22 30.87 -23.54
CA LEU A 5 16.72 30.73 -22.18
C LEU A 5 17.94 29.81 -22.20
N ASN A 6 18.97 30.20 -21.46
CA ASN A 6 20.09 29.32 -21.15
C ASN A 6 19.52 28.09 -20.41
N PRO A 7 20.00 26.86 -20.69
CA PRO A 7 19.64 25.65 -19.94
C PRO A 7 19.60 25.81 -18.41
N GLN A 8 20.48 26.66 -17.85
CA GLN A 8 20.51 27.02 -16.44
C GLN A 8 19.24 27.73 -15.97
N GLN A 9 18.73 28.70 -16.74
CA GLN A 9 17.50 29.44 -16.37
C GLN A 9 16.25 28.55 -16.43
N ILE A 10 16.26 27.56 -17.34
CA ILE A 10 15.22 26.52 -17.39
C ILE A 10 15.35 25.60 -16.17
N GLN A 11 16.58 25.23 -15.80
CA GLN A 11 16.83 24.40 -14.62
C GLN A 11 16.45 25.13 -13.34
N ASP A 12 16.71 26.43 -13.23
CA ASP A 12 16.38 27.23 -12.05
C ASP A 12 14.84 27.36 -11.90
N LEU A 13 14.11 27.59 -13.00
CA LEU A 13 12.63 27.57 -13.02
C LEU A 13 12.04 26.20 -12.64
N LEU A 14 12.71 25.11 -13.03
CA LEU A 14 12.31 23.74 -12.66
C LEU A 14 12.68 23.40 -11.21
N ASN A 15 13.81 23.90 -10.72
CA ASN A 15 14.25 23.71 -9.34
C ASN A 15 13.37 24.51 -8.36
N ASP A 16 12.86 25.69 -8.74
CA ASP A 16 11.88 26.43 -7.93
C ASP A 16 10.56 25.67 -7.73
N LEU A 17 10.25 24.65 -8.54
CA LEU A 17 9.14 23.72 -8.29
C LEU A 17 9.44 22.69 -7.19
N ASP A 18 10.72 22.41 -6.95
CA ASP A 18 11.20 21.52 -5.88
C ASP A 18 11.48 22.28 -4.57
N CYS A 19 11.64 23.62 -4.63
CA CYS A 19 12.11 24.49 -3.54
C CYS A 19 11.01 25.26 -2.78
N ASP A 20 9.73 24.87 -2.84
CA ASP A 20 8.76 25.31 -1.82
C ASP A 20 9.08 24.59 -0.48
N GLU A 21 10.24 24.92 0.11
CA GLU A 21 10.64 24.59 1.48
C GLU A 21 10.30 25.76 2.41
N ASN A 22 9.41 25.48 3.36
CA ASN A 22 9.64 25.76 4.77
C ASN A 22 8.56 25.00 5.57
N VAL A 23 8.68 23.68 5.61
CA VAL A 23 8.04 22.88 6.66
C VAL A 23 9.12 22.61 7.70
N ASN A 24 9.25 23.53 8.65
CA ASN A 24 9.91 23.23 9.92
C ASN A 24 9.02 22.21 10.65
N GLU A 25 9.38 20.93 10.57
CA GLU A 25 8.83 19.89 11.46
C GLU A 25 9.98 19.18 12.17
N ASP A 26 10.54 19.87 13.17
CA ASP A 26 11.10 19.20 14.34
C ASP A 26 9.93 18.68 15.19
N ILE A 27 9.39 17.51 14.83
CA ILE A 27 8.55 16.70 15.72
C ILE A 27 8.99 15.23 15.60
N PHE A 28 10.17 14.93 16.15
CA PHE A 28 10.48 13.59 16.61
C PHE A 28 10.26 13.53 18.12
N PRO A 29 9.23 12.81 18.62
CA PRO A 29 9.36 12.05 19.83
C PRO A 29 9.82 10.65 19.44
N ASP A 30 11.05 10.32 19.83
CA ASP A 30 11.59 8.98 19.88
C ASP A 30 10.64 8.03 20.64
N ALA A 31 10.10 7.03 19.92
CA ALA A 31 9.61 5.78 20.50
C ALA A 31 9.39 4.73 19.38
N SER A 32 10.33 3.80 19.30
CA SER A 32 10.28 2.43 18.76
C SER A 32 8.92 1.80 18.35
N SER A 33 8.98 0.96 17.30
CA SER A 33 7.98 0.02 16.72
C SER A 33 7.03 0.67 15.68
N ASP A 34 6.92 0.22 14.43
CA ASP A 34 7.02 -1.14 13.88
C ASP A 34 7.72 -1.16 12.51
N LEU A 35 8.59 -2.16 12.34
CA LEU A 35 9.08 -2.59 11.04
C LEU A 35 7.90 -3.25 10.29
N SER A 36 7.39 -2.58 9.25
CA SER A 36 6.73 -3.29 8.16
C SER A 36 7.55 -3.12 6.90
N ASP A 37 8.25 -4.21 6.54
CA ASP A 37 8.66 -4.51 5.18
C ASP A 37 7.46 -4.29 4.26
N ALA A 38 7.53 -3.24 3.44
CA ALA A 38 6.78 -3.16 2.20
C ALA A 38 7.83 -3.05 1.10
N GLU A 39 8.42 -4.20 0.77
CA GLU A 39 9.05 -4.39 -0.52
C GLU A 39 8.08 -3.94 -1.62
N SER A 40 8.63 -3.24 -2.59
CA SER A 40 7.93 -2.81 -3.79
C SER A 40 7.48 -4.03 -4.59
N GLU A 41 6.25 -4.48 -4.38
CA GLU A 41 5.60 -5.37 -5.34
C GLU A 41 5.26 -4.56 -6.59
N ILE A 42 6.10 -4.71 -7.61
CA ILE A 42 5.79 -4.39 -8.99
C ILE A 42 4.67 -5.36 -9.39
N SER A 43 3.44 -4.86 -9.52
CA SER A 43 2.31 -5.63 -10.03
C SER A 43 2.45 -5.78 -11.55
N ASP A 44 3.17 -6.81 -12.00
CA ASP A 44 3.15 -7.24 -13.40
C ASP A 44 1.83 -7.99 -13.66
N HIS A 45 0.77 -7.23 -13.97
CA HIS A 45 -0.51 -7.80 -14.39
C HIS A 45 -0.44 -8.09 -15.90
N ASN A 46 -0.03 -9.31 -16.26
CA ASN A 46 -0.25 -9.84 -17.60
C ASN A 46 -1.71 -10.28 -17.71
N THR A 47 -2.47 -9.63 -18.59
CA THR A 47 -3.84 -9.99 -18.94
C THR A 47 -3.83 -10.79 -20.23
N GLU A 48 -3.69 -12.10 -20.13
CA GLU A 48 -4.06 -13.04 -21.20
C GLU A 48 -4.86 -14.18 -20.57
N SER A 49 -6.17 -14.14 -20.78
CA SER A 49 -7.07 -15.25 -20.48
C SER A 49 -7.49 -15.84 -21.82
N GLU A 50 -6.88 -16.95 -22.23
CA GLU A 50 -7.42 -17.80 -23.29
C GLU A 50 -8.47 -18.73 -22.67
N GLU A 51 -9.70 -18.66 -23.19
CA GLU A 51 -10.79 -19.58 -22.85
C GLU A 51 -10.64 -20.86 -23.67
N GLU A 52 -10.45 -22.00 -22.99
CA GLU A 52 -10.89 -23.30 -23.53
C GLU A 52 -11.62 -24.08 -22.44
N ALA A 53 -12.93 -24.21 -22.64
CA ALA A 53 -13.80 -25.05 -21.83
C ALA A 53 -13.80 -26.47 -22.42
N GLU A 54 -13.27 -27.45 -21.68
CA GLU A 54 -13.49 -28.86 -21.97
C GLU A 54 -14.32 -29.54 -20.87
N ASN A 55 -15.41 -30.17 -21.33
CA ASN A 55 -16.33 -31.01 -20.60
C ASN A 55 -15.62 -32.23 -19.99
N ILE A 56 -15.83 -32.51 -18.70
CA ILE A 56 -15.66 -33.86 -18.17
C ILE A 56 -16.86 -34.25 -17.31
N SER A 57 -17.32 -35.46 -17.62
CA SER A 57 -18.56 -36.14 -17.31
C SER A 57 -18.81 -36.50 -15.84
N GLU A 58 -20.10 -36.64 -15.56
CA GLU A 58 -20.74 -37.28 -14.41
C GLU A 58 -20.11 -38.64 -14.05
N ASN A 59 -19.97 -38.90 -12.76
CA ASN A 59 -20.10 -40.23 -12.20
C ASN A 59 -20.84 -40.13 -10.87
N GLU A 60 -22.02 -40.71 -10.85
CA GLU A 60 -22.84 -40.99 -9.68
C GLU A 60 -22.13 -42.03 -8.80
N ASP A 61 -22.13 -41.84 -7.49
CA ASP A 61 -22.10 -42.98 -6.59
C ASP A 61 -23.00 -42.73 -5.37
N SER A 62 -23.93 -43.66 -5.21
CA SER A 62 -25.07 -43.64 -4.31
C SER A 62 -24.70 -44.04 -2.89
N SER A 63 -25.28 -43.37 -1.89
CA SER A 63 -25.58 -44.02 -0.61
C SER A 63 -26.92 -43.54 -0.07
N ASP A 64 -27.83 -44.51 0.01
CA ASP A 64 -29.21 -44.40 0.48
C ASP A 64 -29.31 -43.97 1.95
N ILE A 65 -29.92 -42.81 2.21
CA ILE A 65 -30.61 -42.54 3.48
C ILE A 65 -31.90 -41.73 3.21
N ASP A 66 -33.01 -42.40 3.49
CA ASP A 66 -34.35 -41.95 3.88
C ASP A 66 -35.33 -41.39 2.83
N GLU A 67 -36.35 -42.20 2.54
CA GLU A 67 -37.24 -42.12 1.38
C GLU A 67 -38.59 -41.40 1.65
N GLN A 68 -38.77 -40.73 2.79
CA GLN A 68 -40.10 -40.22 3.19
C GLN A 68 -40.30 -38.69 3.24
N SER A 69 -39.41 -37.86 2.67
CA SER A 69 -39.63 -36.39 2.57
C SER A 69 -39.51 -35.77 1.16
N ARG A 70 -39.41 -36.58 0.10
CA ARG A 70 -38.98 -36.10 -1.23
C ARG A 70 -40.01 -35.30 -2.06
N ASN A 71 -41.17 -34.95 -1.53
CA ASN A 71 -42.17 -34.16 -2.27
C ASN A 71 -42.14 -32.64 -2.03
N SER A 72 -41.11 -32.13 -1.35
CA SER A 72 -40.83 -30.69 -1.29
C SER A 72 -40.04 -30.26 -2.54
N ASN A 73 -40.60 -29.34 -3.34
CA ASN A 73 -39.89 -28.60 -4.39
C ASN A 73 -38.86 -27.61 -3.86
N SER A 74 -38.41 -27.78 -2.62
CA SER A 74 -37.46 -26.89 -1.97
C SER A 74 -36.55 -27.60 -0.97
N PHE A 75 -35.33 -27.08 -0.83
CA PHE A 75 -34.36 -27.42 0.20
C PHE A 75 -34.29 -26.31 1.24
N TYR A 76 -33.82 -26.61 2.45
CA TYR A 76 -33.55 -25.61 3.48
C TYR A 76 -32.06 -25.62 3.83
N GLY A 77 -31.41 -24.45 3.75
CA GLY A 77 -30.03 -24.28 4.22
C GLY A 77 -29.94 -24.21 5.74
N ARG A 78 -28.73 -24.32 6.32
CA ARG A 78 -28.49 -24.21 7.77
C ARG A 78 -29.07 -22.93 8.42
N ASN A 79 -29.18 -21.86 7.63
CA ASN A 79 -29.75 -20.57 8.05
C ASN A 79 -31.28 -20.48 7.81
N ARG A 80 -31.97 -21.60 7.56
CA ARG A 80 -33.40 -21.70 7.20
C ARG A 80 -33.81 -20.99 5.90
N TYR A 81 -32.85 -20.60 5.07
CA TYR A 81 -33.14 -20.13 3.72
C TYR A 81 -33.72 -21.27 2.88
N LYS A 82 -34.88 -21.03 2.27
CA LYS A 82 -35.60 -21.99 1.42
C LYS A 82 -35.11 -21.84 -0.03
N TRP A 83 -34.46 -22.87 -0.55
CA TRP A 83 -33.97 -22.97 -1.91
C TRP A 83 -34.98 -23.74 -2.76
N SER A 84 -35.41 -23.21 -3.90
CA SER A 84 -36.32 -23.93 -4.81
C SER A 84 -35.55 -24.90 -5.70
N LYS A 85 -36.08 -26.10 -5.92
CA LYS A 85 -35.61 -27.06 -6.94
C LYS A 85 -35.97 -26.60 -8.35
N VAL A 86 -37.03 -25.79 -8.45
CA VAL A 86 -37.54 -25.26 -9.71
C VAL A 86 -36.91 -23.88 -9.91
N PRO A 87 -36.22 -23.63 -11.05
CA PRO A 87 -35.75 -22.29 -11.35
C PRO A 87 -36.94 -21.32 -11.35
N PRO A 88 -36.76 -20.07 -10.87
CA PRO A 88 -37.84 -19.10 -10.90
C PRO A 88 -38.36 -18.97 -12.34
N SER A 89 -39.66 -19.16 -12.53
CA SER A 89 -40.32 -18.88 -13.81
C SER A 89 -39.95 -17.47 -14.27
N ARG A 90 -39.79 -17.22 -15.58
CA ARG A 90 -39.64 -15.87 -16.14
C ARG A 90 -40.90 -15.03 -15.88
N SER A 91 -41.09 -14.61 -14.65
CA SER A 91 -42.11 -13.68 -14.22
C SER A 91 -41.61 -12.26 -14.45
N ARG A 92 -42.55 -11.29 -14.42
CA ARG A 92 -42.23 -9.87 -14.45
C ARG A 92 -41.15 -9.58 -13.40
N VAL A 93 -40.11 -8.84 -13.80
CA VAL A 93 -39.01 -8.43 -12.92
C VAL A 93 -39.60 -7.88 -11.62
N PRO A 94 -39.23 -8.43 -10.45
CA PRO A 94 -39.74 -7.93 -9.17
C PRO A 94 -39.51 -6.42 -9.05
N ALA A 95 -40.46 -5.69 -8.46
CA ALA A 95 -40.38 -4.23 -8.39
C ALA A 95 -39.07 -3.70 -7.77
N HIS A 96 -38.49 -4.45 -6.83
CA HIS A 96 -37.21 -4.12 -6.20
C HIS A 96 -35.97 -4.35 -7.09
N ASN A 97 -36.11 -5.08 -8.20
CA ASN A 97 -35.06 -5.30 -9.21
C ASN A 97 -35.22 -4.36 -10.43
N ILE A 98 -36.23 -3.48 -10.43
CA ILE A 98 -36.42 -2.51 -11.52
C ILE A 98 -35.46 -1.35 -11.29
N ILE A 99 -34.54 -1.17 -12.23
CA ILE A 99 -33.63 -0.03 -12.25
C ILE A 99 -34.36 1.13 -12.91
N ILE A 100 -34.68 2.13 -12.09
CA ILE A 100 -35.45 3.31 -12.51
C ILE A 100 -34.59 4.38 -13.21
N HIS A 101 -33.26 4.28 -13.08
CA HIS A 101 -32.32 5.21 -13.70
C HIS A 101 -31.58 4.51 -14.85
N LEU A 102 -32.05 4.74 -16.07
CA LEU A 102 -31.42 4.20 -17.27
C LEU A 102 -30.04 4.83 -17.51
N PRO A 103 -29.06 4.07 -17.99
CA PRO A 103 -27.76 4.61 -18.36
C PRO A 103 -27.88 5.65 -19.48
N GLY A 104 -27.06 6.68 -19.41
CA GLY A 104 -27.01 7.69 -20.47
C GLY A 104 -26.73 9.10 -19.98
N LEU A 105 -26.79 10.04 -20.93
CA LEU A 105 -26.54 11.46 -20.68
C LEU A 105 -27.57 12.04 -19.70
N ARG A 106 -27.10 12.92 -18.82
CA ARG A 106 -27.90 13.69 -17.87
C ARG A 106 -27.47 15.14 -17.89
N GLY A 107 -28.29 15.99 -17.25
CA GLY A 107 -27.92 17.37 -16.99
C GLY A 107 -27.58 18.15 -18.26
N PRO A 108 -26.55 19.02 -18.23
CA PRO A 108 -26.13 19.82 -19.37
C PRO A 108 -25.81 19.00 -20.64
N ALA A 109 -25.23 17.80 -20.49
CA ALA A 109 -24.89 16.95 -21.63
C ALA A 109 -26.11 16.41 -22.39
N LEU A 110 -27.28 16.33 -21.76
CA LEU A 110 -28.51 15.82 -22.39
C LEU A 110 -29.21 16.88 -23.28
N VAL A 111 -28.82 18.15 -23.20
CA VAL A 111 -29.55 19.26 -23.84
C VAL A 111 -29.52 19.19 -25.37
N LYS A 112 -28.52 18.52 -25.97
CA LYS A 112 -28.38 18.37 -27.41
C LYS A 112 -28.25 16.90 -27.80
N ASN A 113 -28.91 16.50 -28.88
CA ASN A 113 -28.80 15.15 -29.45
C ASN A 113 -27.40 14.89 -30.04
N GLU A 114 -26.73 15.93 -30.53
CA GLU A 114 -25.36 15.87 -31.02
C GLU A 114 -24.55 17.01 -30.39
N ILE A 115 -23.44 16.65 -29.76
CA ILE A 115 -22.46 17.57 -29.18
C ILE A 115 -21.10 17.35 -29.84
N SER A 116 -20.40 18.43 -30.15
CA SER A 116 -19.02 18.38 -30.61
C SER A 116 -18.08 17.90 -29.49
N PRO A 117 -16.86 17.41 -29.81
CA PRO A 117 -15.89 17.02 -28.78
C PRO A 117 -15.57 18.14 -27.78
N LEU A 118 -15.54 19.39 -28.25
CA LEU A 118 -15.31 20.56 -27.40
C LEU A 118 -16.49 20.80 -26.45
N GLU A 119 -17.73 20.74 -26.95
CA GLU A 119 -18.92 20.88 -26.12
C GLU A 119 -19.02 19.78 -25.06
N ALA A 120 -18.71 18.53 -25.43
CA ALA A 120 -18.65 17.41 -24.49
C ALA A 120 -17.61 17.63 -23.40
N TRP A 121 -16.41 18.09 -23.78
CA TRP A 121 -15.36 18.44 -22.83
C TRP A 121 -15.80 19.59 -21.91
N SER A 122 -16.47 20.61 -22.44
CA SER A 122 -17.00 21.75 -21.67
C SER A 122 -18.12 21.40 -20.69
N CYS A 123 -18.80 20.25 -20.86
CA CYS A 123 -19.74 19.74 -19.86
C CYS A 123 -19.01 19.23 -18.59
N ILE A 124 -17.76 18.79 -18.72
CA ILE A 124 -16.95 18.24 -17.64
C ILE A 124 -15.97 19.27 -17.10
N PHE A 125 -15.32 20.02 -17.99
CA PHE A 125 -14.35 21.07 -17.69
C PHE A 125 -14.96 22.43 -18.06
N THR A 126 -15.64 23.02 -17.09
CA THR A 126 -16.51 24.19 -17.29
C THR A 126 -15.74 25.50 -17.33
N GLU A 127 -16.40 26.58 -17.77
CA GLU A 127 -15.80 27.91 -17.84
C GLU A 127 -15.30 28.39 -16.46
N ASP A 128 -16.04 28.13 -15.39
CA ASP A 128 -15.63 28.50 -14.03
C ASP A 128 -14.34 27.78 -13.58
N MET A 129 -14.09 26.57 -14.09
CA MET A 129 -12.84 25.84 -13.83
C MET A 129 -11.67 26.47 -14.59
N ILE A 130 -11.91 26.98 -15.80
CA ILE A 130 -10.91 27.70 -16.59
C ILE A 130 -10.58 29.04 -15.93
N GLU A 131 -11.60 29.78 -15.49
CA GLU A 131 -11.44 31.04 -14.77
C GLU A 131 -10.64 30.85 -13.47
N LEU A 132 -10.91 29.79 -12.70
CA LEU A 132 -10.17 29.44 -11.49
C LEU A 132 -8.67 29.24 -11.78
N ILE A 133 -8.33 28.46 -12.82
CA ILE A 133 -6.95 28.21 -13.23
C ILE A 133 -6.29 29.51 -13.69
N LEU A 134 -6.99 30.27 -14.52
CA LEU A 134 -6.51 31.51 -15.11
C LEU A 134 -6.17 32.53 -14.02
N GLN A 135 -7.09 32.72 -13.07
CA GLN A 135 -6.93 33.64 -11.94
C GLN A 135 -5.67 33.29 -11.13
N HIS A 136 -5.59 32.07 -10.59
CA HIS A 136 -4.50 31.72 -9.68
C HIS A 136 -3.14 31.58 -10.39
N THR A 137 -3.14 31.20 -11.66
CA THR A 137 -1.92 31.20 -12.48
C THR A 137 -1.43 32.63 -12.69
N ASN A 138 -2.32 33.59 -12.97
CA ASN A 138 -1.95 35.00 -13.14
C ASN A 138 -1.53 35.67 -11.81
N GLU A 139 -2.12 35.30 -10.69
CA GLU A 139 -1.65 35.70 -9.36
C GLU A 139 -0.19 35.24 -9.12
N LYS A 140 0.14 33.98 -9.47
CA LYS A 140 1.52 33.47 -9.39
C LYS A 140 2.47 34.23 -10.34
N ILE A 141 2.02 34.59 -11.55
CA ILE A 141 2.81 35.37 -12.50
C ILE A 141 3.09 36.78 -11.98
N THR A 142 2.10 37.44 -11.38
CA THR A 142 2.29 38.77 -10.75
C THR A 142 3.36 38.69 -9.67
N ASN A 143 3.24 37.72 -8.74
CA ASN A 143 4.22 37.50 -7.68
C ASN A 143 5.61 37.18 -8.23
N TYR A 144 5.70 36.48 -9.37
CA TYR A 144 6.97 36.25 -10.05
C TYR A 144 7.54 37.58 -10.57
N SER A 145 6.75 38.39 -11.29
CA SER A 145 7.24 39.66 -11.87
C SER A 145 7.72 40.69 -10.84
N GLU A 146 7.15 40.69 -9.63
CA GLU A 146 7.60 41.57 -8.53
C GLU A 146 8.98 41.20 -7.99
N ASN A 147 9.35 39.91 -8.06
CA ASN A 147 10.60 39.39 -7.51
C ASN A 147 11.78 39.38 -8.50
N TYR A 148 11.53 39.59 -9.80
CA TYR A 148 12.59 39.57 -10.83
C TYR A 148 12.63 40.89 -11.62
N THR A 149 13.81 41.51 -11.66
CA THR A 149 14.04 42.84 -12.26
C THR A 149 13.98 42.88 -13.79
N SER A 150 13.84 41.74 -14.46
CA SER A 150 13.87 41.63 -15.93
C SER A 150 12.54 41.12 -16.49
N ASN A 151 11.72 42.04 -17.00
CA ASN A 151 10.52 41.71 -17.77
C ASN A 151 10.92 41.00 -19.07
N SER A 152 10.91 39.67 -19.02
CA SER A 152 11.10 38.85 -20.22
C SER A 152 9.85 38.90 -21.10
N VAL A 153 10.03 38.80 -22.41
CA VAL A 153 8.93 38.95 -23.40
C VAL A 153 7.83 37.89 -23.24
N TYR A 154 8.10 36.79 -22.51
CA TYR A 154 7.19 35.66 -22.31
C TYR A 154 6.62 35.57 -20.89
N THR A 155 6.86 36.54 -20.00
CA THR A 155 6.41 36.51 -18.58
C THR A 155 5.14 37.33 -18.32
N TYR A 156 4.34 37.59 -19.35
CA TYR A 156 3.06 38.31 -19.23
C TYR A 156 1.94 37.40 -18.73
N HIS A 157 0.82 37.98 -18.28
CA HIS A 157 -0.37 37.24 -17.84
C HIS A 157 -0.91 36.33 -18.95
N VAL A 158 -1.34 35.14 -18.56
CA VAL A 158 -2.00 34.18 -19.44
C VAL A 158 -3.41 34.68 -19.76
N THR A 159 -3.86 34.49 -21.01
CA THR A 159 -5.25 34.74 -21.41
C THR A 159 -6.05 33.44 -21.46
N ARG A 160 -7.39 33.57 -21.54
CA ARG A 160 -8.30 32.43 -21.67
C ARG A 160 -7.96 31.54 -22.88
N GLU A 161 -7.71 32.15 -24.04
CA GLU A 161 -7.36 31.42 -25.26
C GLU A 161 -6.02 30.71 -25.10
N GLU A 162 -5.07 31.32 -24.40
CA GLU A 162 -3.74 30.76 -24.21
C GLU A 162 -3.73 29.58 -23.22
N ILE A 163 -4.50 29.64 -22.12
CA ILE A 163 -4.61 28.49 -21.21
C ILE A 163 -5.33 27.31 -21.87
N LEU A 164 -6.36 27.57 -22.68
CA LEU A 164 -7.00 26.53 -23.49
C LEU A 164 -6.05 25.94 -24.54
N ALA A 165 -5.25 26.78 -25.19
CA ALA A 165 -4.22 26.33 -26.12
C ALA A 165 -3.15 25.48 -25.42
N PHE A 166 -2.72 25.85 -24.21
CA PHE A 166 -1.81 25.07 -23.38
C PHE A 166 -2.39 23.69 -23.05
N ILE A 167 -3.65 23.62 -22.60
CA ILE A 167 -4.35 22.35 -22.34
C ILE A 167 -4.47 21.52 -23.62
N GLY A 168 -4.77 22.16 -24.76
CA GLY A 168 -4.80 21.50 -26.06
C GLY A 168 -3.45 20.86 -26.43
N LEU A 169 -2.34 21.56 -26.17
CA LEU A 169 -1.00 20.98 -26.34
C LEU A 169 -0.76 19.79 -25.42
N MET A 170 -1.28 19.79 -24.19
CA MET A 170 -1.20 18.64 -23.27
C MET A 170 -1.96 17.40 -23.78
N PHE A 171 -3.10 17.57 -24.45
CA PHE A 171 -3.75 16.45 -25.14
C PHE A 171 -2.91 15.94 -26.31
N LEU A 172 -2.32 16.84 -27.09
CA LEU A 172 -1.48 16.48 -28.22
C LEU A 172 -0.19 15.76 -27.80
N THR A 173 0.44 16.10 -26.66
CA THR A 173 1.59 15.34 -26.15
C THR A 173 1.23 13.88 -25.86
N GLY A 174 0.04 13.63 -25.33
CA GLY A 174 -0.51 12.29 -25.12
C GLY A 174 -0.75 11.54 -26.43
N ILE A 175 -1.45 12.16 -27.38
CA ILE A 175 -1.76 11.57 -28.70
C ILE A 175 -0.48 11.17 -29.44
N PHE A 176 0.54 12.01 -29.36
CA PHE A 176 1.81 11.78 -30.02
C PHE A 176 2.74 10.82 -29.28
N LYS A 177 2.32 10.30 -28.11
CA LYS A 177 3.14 9.47 -27.20
C LYS A 177 4.44 10.16 -26.78
N SER A 178 4.42 11.50 -26.71
CA SER A 178 5.58 12.35 -26.41
C SER A 178 5.64 12.78 -24.95
N ALA A 179 4.82 12.23 -24.06
CA ALA A 179 4.77 12.61 -22.65
C ALA A 179 6.10 12.42 -21.89
N ARG A 180 6.98 11.55 -22.38
CA ARG A 180 8.33 11.32 -21.82
C ARG A 180 9.46 11.87 -22.69
N GLU A 181 9.13 12.58 -23.77
CA GLU A 181 10.13 13.24 -24.61
C GLU A 181 10.57 14.57 -23.99
N ASP A 182 11.84 14.93 -24.20
CA ASP A 182 12.32 16.25 -23.83
C ASP A 182 11.57 17.34 -24.61
N ALA A 183 11.11 18.38 -23.91
CA ALA A 183 10.31 19.45 -24.51
C ALA A 183 11.06 20.17 -25.65
N ARG A 184 12.40 20.28 -25.61
CA ARG A 184 13.18 20.89 -26.69
C ARG A 184 13.15 20.02 -27.95
N GLY A 185 13.04 18.71 -27.79
CA GLY A 185 12.81 17.75 -28.88
C GLY A 185 11.47 18.01 -29.57
N ILE A 186 10.39 18.13 -28.78
CA ILE A 186 9.03 18.39 -29.27
C ILE A 186 8.98 19.74 -30.02
N TRP A 187 9.64 20.77 -29.51
CA TRP A 187 9.72 22.11 -30.13
C TRP A 187 10.82 22.25 -31.20
N SER A 188 11.60 21.22 -31.52
CA SER A 188 12.75 21.33 -32.44
C SER A 188 12.36 21.60 -33.90
N THR A 189 12.97 22.58 -34.56
CA THR A 189 12.74 22.85 -36.00
C THR A 189 13.24 21.74 -36.92
N LYS A 190 13.96 20.75 -36.38
CA LYS A 190 14.46 19.58 -37.11
C LYS A 190 13.36 18.51 -37.25
N THR A 191 13.67 17.47 -38.02
CA THR A 191 12.77 16.34 -38.37
C THR A 191 11.95 15.69 -37.24
N ARG A 192 12.37 15.81 -35.97
CA ARG A 192 11.69 15.21 -34.82
C ARG A 192 10.68 16.12 -34.13
N GLY A 193 10.77 17.44 -34.32
CA GLY A 193 9.84 18.34 -33.66
C GLY A 193 8.53 18.46 -34.42
N ARG A 194 7.51 18.91 -33.69
CA ARG A 194 6.13 18.89 -34.14
C ARG A 194 5.69 20.33 -34.42
N PRO A 195 5.47 20.71 -35.69
CA PRO A 195 5.20 22.11 -36.06
C PRO A 195 4.07 22.76 -35.26
N ILE A 196 3.00 22.00 -34.98
CA ILE A 196 1.84 22.49 -34.22
C ILE A 196 2.21 23.11 -32.87
N PHE A 197 3.19 22.56 -32.15
CA PHE A 197 3.59 23.09 -30.84
C PHE A 197 4.19 24.49 -30.96
N ARG A 198 5.11 24.68 -31.93
CA ARG A 198 5.71 26.00 -32.22
C ARG A 198 4.71 26.98 -32.80
N THR A 199 3.75 26.50 -33.58
CA THR A 199 2.68 27.32 -34.16
C THR A 199 1.76 27.86 -33.08
N VAL A 200 1.47 27.06 -32.05
CA VAL A 200 0.57 27.44 -30.94
C VAL A 200 1.26 28.36 -29.94
N MET A 201 2.45 27.99 -29.43
CA MET A 201 3.21 28.86 -28.52
C MET A 201 4.71 28.53 -28.51
N SER A 202 5.54 29.48 -28.09
CA SER A 202 6.99 29.24 -27.96
C SER A 202 7.30 28.25 -26.83
N LEU A 203 8.44 27.55 -26.92
CA LEU A 203 8.91 26.62 -25.87
C LEU A 203 9.03 27.34 -24.52
N ASN A 204 9.61 28.54 -24.52
CA ASN A 204 9.80 29.33 -23.30
C ASN A 204 8.45 29.70 -22.66
N ARG A 205 7.45 30.06 -23.47
CA ARG A 205 6.11 30.36 -22.98
C ARG A 205 5.43 29.12 -22.40
N PHE A 206 5.53 27.97 -23.07
CA PHE A 206 5.00 26.70 -22.58
C PHE A 206 5.60 26.31 -21.23
N LEU A 207 6.93 26.34 -21.10
CA LEU A 207 7.62 26.01 -19.84
C LEU A 207 7.30 27.01 -18.73
N PHE A 208 7.18 28.29 -19.06
CA PHE A 208 6.79 29.32 -18.09
C PHE A 208 5.37 29.08 -17.55
N ILE A 209 4.38 28.86 -18.43
CA ILE A 209 3.00 28.53 -18.02
C ILE A 209 2.99 27.27 -17.15
N LEU A 210 3.72 26.22 -17.57
CA LEU A 210 3.83 24.97 -16.80
C LEU A 210 4.36 25.22 -15.37
N SER A 211 5.35 26.11 -15.20
CA SER A 211 5.91 26.45 -13.89
C SER A 211 4.98 27.31 -13.01
N CYS A 212 4.18 28.16 -13.65
CA CYS A 212 3.27 29.09 -12.96
C CYS A 212 1.88 28.53 -12.68
N LEU A 213 1.54 27.35 -13.24
CA LEU A 213 0.20 26.77 -13.14
C LEU A 213 -0.23 26.60 -11.67
N ARG A 214 -1.37 27.18 -11.30
CA ARG A 214 -1.94 27.08 -9.95
C ARG A 214 -3.46 26.86 -10.03
N PHE A 215 -4.01 26.25 -8.98
CA PHE A 215 -5.41 25.81 -8.91
C PHE A 215 -6.11 26.23 -7.62
N ASP A 216 -5.46 27.07 -6.81
CA ASP A 216 -5.92 27.43 -5.50
C ASP A 216 -5.45 28.82 -5.09
N GLU A 217 -6.19 29.42 -4.17
CA GLU A 217 -5.87 30.73 -3.61
C GLU A 217 -4.74 30.63 -2.58
N GLN A 218 -3.64 31.33 -2.84
CA GLN A 218 -2.44 31.33 -2.00
C GLN A 218 -2.72 31.82 -0.58
N LEU A 219 -3.58 32.84 -0.40
CA LEU A 219 -3.83 33.49 0.89
C LEU A 219 -4.54 32.57 1.90
N THR A 220 -5.41 31.70 1.42
CA THR A 220 -6.18 30.77 2.27
C THR A 220 -5.54 29.38 2.35
N ARG A 221 -4.46 29.12 1.60
CA ARG A 221 -3.84 27.80 1.46
C ARG A 221 -3.41 27.19 2.79
N GLU A 222 -2.71 27.94 3.63
CA GLU A 222 -2.17 27.41 4.90
C GLU A 222 -3.27 27.02 5.89
N GLU A 223 -4.40 27.73 5.89
CA GLU A 223 -5.56 27.34 6.69
C GLU A 223 -6.23 26.09 6.12
N ARG A 224 -6.40 26.01 4.79
CA ARG A 224 -7.02 24.85 4.12
C ARG A 224 -6.18 23.58 4.28
N LYS A 225 -4.85 23.67 4.26
CA LYS A 225 -3.95 22.53 4.48
C LYS A 225 -4.14 21.84 5.85
N LYS A 226 -4.61 22.56 6.87
CA LYS A 226 -4.86 21.98 8.20
C LYS A 226 -5.95 20.92 8.18
N THR A 227 -6.93 21.05 7.28
CA THR A 227 -8.09 20.16 7.19
C THR A 227 -8.09 19.30 5.92
N ASP A 228 -7.52 19.81 4.83
CA ASP A 228 -7.52 19.19 3.52
C ASP A 228 -6.09 18.99 2.99
N ARG A 229 -5.64 17.73 2.97
CA ARG A 229 -4.33 17.35 2.42
C ARG A 229 -4.24 17.55 0.89
N LEU A 230 -5.35 17.75 0.20
CA LEU A 230 -5.45 18.04 -1.22
C LEU A 230 -5.77 19.52 -1.51
N ALA A 231 -5.60 20.42 -0.53
CA ALA A 231 -5.98 21.84 -0.64
C ALA A 231 -5.49 22.53 -1.91
N LEU A 232 -4.34 22.15 -2.47
CA LEU A 232 -3.80 22.78 -3.68
C LEU A 232 -4.57 22.46 -4.97
N ILE A 233 -5.50 21.50 -4.95
CA ILE A 233 -6.25 21.06 -6.15
C ILE A 233 -7.72 20.70 -5.86
N SER A 234 -8.09 20.57 -4.58
CA SER A 234 -9.37 20.00 -4.17
C SER A 234 -10.58 20.73 -4.71
N GLU A 235 -10.53 22.07 -4.82
CA GLU A 235 -11.63 22.83 -5.40
C GLU A 235 -11.89 22.44 -6.86
N LEU A 236 -10.85 22.50 -7.71
CA LEU A 236 -10.93 22.10 -9.11
C LEU A 236 -11.36 20.63 -9.24
N PHE A 237 -10.78 19.75 -8.42
CA PHE A 237 -11.08 18.32 -8.46
C PHE A 237 -12.52 18.03 -8.06
N ASN A 238 -13.05 18.69 -7.03
CA ASN A 238 -14.44 18.53 -6.60
C ASN A 238 -15.43 19.05 -7.66
N LYS A 239 -15.10 20.16 -8.35
CA LYS A 239 -15.89 20.64 -9.50
C LYS A 239 -15.91 19.62 -10.64
N PHE A 240 -14.75 19.07 -10.99
CA PHE A 240 -14.63 18.01 -12.00
C PHE A 240 -15.49 16.78 -11.65
N ILE A 241 -15.37 16.24 -10.43
CA ILE A 241 -16.12 15.08 -9.98
C ILE A 241 -17.63 15.35 -9.98
N LYS A 242 -18.05 16.53 -9.51
CA LYS A 242 -19.46 16.95 -9.55
C LYS A 242 -19.99 16.98 -10.99
N ASN A 243 -19.21 17.48 -11.94
CA ASN A 243 -19.61 17.52 -13.34
C ASN A 243 -19.72 16.11 -13.93
N CYS A 244 -18.81 15.20 -13.62
CA CYS A 244 -18.90 13.78 -14.03
C CYS A 244 -20.21 13.13 -13.53
N ILE A 245 -20.54 13.30 -12.24
CA ILE A 245 -21.76 12.77 -11.63
C ILE A 245 -23.02 13.38 -12.25
N THR A 246 -22.99 14.68 -12.56
CA THR A 246 -24.16 15.43 -13.06
C THR A 246 -24.49 15.08 -14.51
N ASN A 247 -23.47 14.81 -15.34
CA ASN A 247 -23.64 14.66 -16.78
C ASN A 247 -23.91 13.23 -17.25
N TYR A 248 -23.80 12.22 -16.38
CA TYR A 248 -23.97 10.82 -16.78
C TYR A 248 -24.64 9.95 -15.71
N SER A 249 -25.56 9.07 -16.13
CA SER A 249 -26.03 7.95 -15.31
C SER A 249 -25.27 6.69 -15.68
N CYS A 250 -24.63 6.06 -14.69
CA CYS A 250 -23.98 4.77 -14.87
C CYS A 250 -24.98 3.65 -15.25
N SER A 251 -24.45 2.53 -15.73
CA SER A 251 -25.23 1.31 -15.97
C SER A 251 -25.55 0.56 -14.68
N GLU A 252 -26.32 -0.51 -14.82
CA GLU A 252 -26.74 -1.44 -13.76
C GLU A 252 -25.56 -1.98 -12.95
N TYR A 253 -24.38 -2.08 -13.58
CA TYR A 253 -23.15 -2.60 -13.01
C TYR A 253 -22.10 -1.50 -12.97
N VAL A 254 -21.48 -1.32 -11.80
CA VAL A 254 -20.36 -0.41 -11.59
C VAL A 254 -19.21 -1.14 -10.91
N THR A 255 -17.99 -0.65 -11.09
CA THR A 255 -16.78 -1.24 -10.50
C THR A 255 -16.04 -0.17 -9.70
N VAL A 256 -15.59 -0.55 -8.50
CA VAL A 256 -14.67 0.23 -7.69
C VAL A 256 -13.32 -0.46 -7.72
N ASP A 257 -12.32 0.31 -8.11
CA ASP A 257 -10.93 -0.12 -8.18
C ASP A 257 -10.01 1.07 -7.87
N GLU A 258 -8.74 0.81 -7.56
CA GLU A 258 -7.73 1.85 -7.43
C GLU A 258 -7.11 2.27 -8.76
N MET A 259 -6.68 3.53 -8.83
CA MET A 259 -5.80 4.01 -9.88
C MET A 259 -4.59 4.67 -9.23
N LEU A 260 -3.39 4.22 -9.60
CA LEU A 260 -2.13 4.82 -9.15
C LEU A 260 -1.63 5.82 -10.18
N VAL A 261 -1.48 7.08 -9.76
CA VAL A 261 -0.78 8.09 -10.56
C VAL A 261 0.69 8.11 -10.13
N PRO A 262 1.62 7.60 -10.96
CA PRO A 262 3.02 7.52 -10.57
C PRO A 262 3.62 8.91 -10.42
N PHE A 263 4.18 9.19 -9.25
CA PHE A 263 4.83 10.47 -8.95
C PHE A 263 6.11 10.23 -8.15
N ARG A 264 7.17 10.94 -8.54
CA ARG A 264 8.45 10.99 -7.81
C ARG A 264 8.72 12.43 -7.41
N GLY A 265 8.51 12.71 -6.13
CA GLY A 265 8.71 14.02 -5.51
C GLY A 265 8.20 13.99 -4.07
N ARG A 266 8.29 15.13 -3.38
CA ARG A 266 7.71 15.30 -2.04
C ARG A 266 6.20 15.46 -2.14
N CYS A 267 5.47 14.66 -1.38
CA CYS A 267 4.01 14.67 -1.39
C CYS A 267 3.49 14.23 -0.02
N ILE A 268 2.73 15.09 0.66
CA ILE A 268 2.30 14.91 2.06
C ILE A 268 1.33 13.75 2.28
N PHE A 269 0.70 13.25 1.23
CA PHE A 269 -0.21 12.09 1.29
C PHE A 269 0.41 10.81 0.71
N ARG A 270 1.74 10.80 0.50
CA ARG A 270 2.53 9.60 0.18
C ARG A 270 2.70 8.72 1.43
N LYS A 271 1.56 8.17 1.88
CA LYS A 271 1.29 7.13 2.89
C LYS A 271 1.85 7.30 4.31
N GLU A 272 0.96 7.69 5.23
CA GLU A 272 0.58 6.89 6.42
C GLU A 272 -0.86 7.28 6.80
N GLN A 273 -1.79 6.34 6.74
CA GLN A 273 -3.17 6.54 7.21
C GLN A 273 -3.31 5.91 8.58
N THR A 274 -3.04 6.70 9.62
CA THR A 274 -3.49 6.42 10.98
C THR A 274 -4.77 7.21 11.23
N SER A 275 -5.93 6.53 11.27
CA SER A 275 -7.13 7.13 11.87
C SER A 275 -7.74 6.19 12.90
N ARG A 276 -7.40 6.42 14.17
CA ARG A 276 -8.12 5.91 15.34
C ARG A 276 -9.35 6.81 15.58
N ALA A 277 -10.44 6.62 14.82
CA ALA A 277 -11.72 7.28 15.13
C ALA A 277 -12.97 6.72 14.43
N ASN A 278 -12.87 5.69 13.58
CA ASN A 278 -14.02 5.20 12.80
C ASN A 278 -14.23 3.70 12.97
N THR A 279 -15.49 3.30 13.11
CA THR A 279 -15.90 1.91 13.31
C THR A 279 -15.74 1.06 12.04
N LEU A 280 -15.80 1.69 10.86
CA LEU A 280 -15.71 1.02 9.56
C LEU A 280 -14.27 0.94 9.04
N LEU A 281 -13.95 -0.15 8.33
CA LEU A 281 -12.65 -0.32 7.66
C LEU A 281 -12.43 0.74 6.56
N ILE A 282 -11.16 1.10 6.30
CA ILE A 282 -10.80 2.08 5.25
C ILE A 282 -11.36 1.67 3.86
N PRO A 283 -11.24 0.42 3.40
CA PRO A 283 -11.81 0.01 2.11
C PRO A 283 -13.34 0.15 2.09
N THR A 284 -14.02 -0.22 3.18
CA THR A 284 -15.46 -0.04 3.34
C THR A 284 -15.85 1.44 3.17
N ARG A 285 -15.13 2.35 3.84
CA ARG A 285 -15.38 3.80 3.75
C ARG A 285 -15.20 4.32 2.33
N ASN A 286 -14.13 3.90 1.64
CA ASN A 286 -13.86 4.33 0.27
C ASN A 286 -14.99 3.92 -0.68
N VAL A 287 -15.43 2.66 -0.63
CA VAL A 287 -16.53 2.19 -1.48
C VAL A 287 -17.82 2.94 -1.16
N LEU A 288 -18.14 3.14 0.12
CA LEU A 288 -19.34 3.88 0.52
C LEU A 288 -19.31 5.33 0.00
N THR A 289 -18.19 6.03 0.13
CA THR A 289 -18.04 7.40 -0.38
C THR A 289 -18.20 7.44 -1.91
N LEU A 290 -17.54 6.53 -2.64
CA LEU A 290 -17.60 6.50 -4.11
C LEU A 290 -19.00 6.15 -4.64
N THR A 291 -19.76 5.36 -3.88
CA THR A 291 -21.10 4.89 -4.29
C THR A 291 -22.23 5.77 -3.79
N GLU A 292 -21.96 6.82 -3.01
CA GLU A 292 -22.97 7.77 -2.51
C GLU A 292 -23.90 8.31 -3.62
N PRO A 293 -23.40 8.73 -4.81
CA PRO A 293 -24.25 9.26 -5.86
C PRO A 293 -25.26 8.26 -6.45
N ILE A 294 -25.09 6.96 -6.18
CA ILE A 294 -25.94 5.89 -6.71
C ILE A 294 -26.71 5.14 -5.61
N TYR A 295 -26.77 5.67 -4.39
CA TYR A 295 -27.61 5.07 -3.35
C TYR A 295 -29.08 4.99 -3.77
N GLN A 296 -29.76 3.92 -3.33
CA GLN A 296 -31.17 3.63 -3.61
C GLN A 296 -31.51 3.44 -5.10
N THR A 297 -30.51 3.10 -5.92
CA THR A 297 -30.70 2.84 -7.36
C THR A 297 -30.79 1.36 -7.72
N ASN A 298 -30.60 0.45 -6.74
CA ASN A 298 -30.55 -1.00 -6.93
C ASN A 298 -29.46 -1.47 -7.90
N ARG A 299 -28.41 -0.69 -8.08
CA ARG A 299 -27.23 -1.06 -8.88
C ARG A 299 -26.38 -2.10 -8.17
N ASN A 300 -25.61 -2.85 -8.96
CA ASN A 300 -24.61 -3.78 -8.48
C ASN A 300 -23.23 -3.14 -8.51
N VAL A 301 -22.55 -3.16 -7.38
CA VAL A 301 -21.18 -2.70 -7.20
C VAL A 301 -20.25 -3.91 -7.25
N THR A 302 -19.24 -3.84 -8.09
CA THR A 302 -18.18 -4.84 -8.15
C THR A 302 -16.89 -4.27 -7.59
N GLY A 303 -16.06 -5.11 -6.98
CA GLY A 303 -14.76 -4.69 -6.51
C GLY A 303 -13.84 -5.87 -6.27
N ASP A 304 -12.57 -5.56 -6.14
CA ASP A 304 -11.52 -6.53 -5.87
C ASP A 304 -11.60 -7.08 -4.42
N ASN A 305 -10.61 -7.89 -4.04
CA ASN A 305 -10.54 -8.43 -2.67
C ASN A 305 -10.17 -7.40 -1.60
N TRP A 306 -9.46 -6.33 -1.95
CA TRP A 306 -9.09 -5.28 -1.02
C TRP A 306 -10.32 -4.53 -0.52
N PHE A 307 -11.30 -4.31 -1.40
CA PHE A 307 -12.58 -3.69 -1.07
C PHE A 307 -13.59 -4.67 -0.44
N SER A 308 -13.46 -5.97 -0.67
CA SER A 308 -14.47 -6.98 -0.30
C SER A 308 -14.49 -7.29 1.21
N SER A 309 -15.62 -7.01 1.88
CA SER A 309 -15.88 -7.46 3.25
C SER A 309 -17.36 -7.70 3.52
N ILE A 310 -17.69 -8.56 4.49
CA ILE A 310 -19.09 -8.80 4.91
C ILE A 310 -19.71 -7.49 5.44
N GLU A 311 -18.94 -6.70 6.19
CA GLU A 311 -19.34 -5.38 6.68
C GLU A 311 -19.77 -4.45 5.54
N LEU A 312 -18.99 -4.41 4.44
CA LEU A 312 -19.32 -3.60 3.27
C LEU A 312 -20.62 -4.07 2.61
N VAL A 313 -20.81 -5.37 2.44
CA VAL A 313 -22.02 -5.94 1.82
C VAL A 313 -23.27 -5.54 2.62
N ASP A 314 -23.21 -5.66 3.95
CA ASP A 314 -24.33 -5.28 4.82
C ASP A 314 -24.60 -3.76 4.77
N ALA A 315 -23.55 -2.94 4.72
CA ALA A 315 -23.67 -1.49 4.60
C ALA A 315 -24.29 -1.07 3.24
N LEU A 316 -23.82 -1.62 2.13
CA LEU A 316 -24.34 -1.34 0.78
C LEU A 316 -25.80 -1.77 0.64
N LYS A 317 -26.17 -2.91 1.24
CA LYS A 317 -27.57 -3.37 1.24
C LYS A 317 -28.52 -2.38 1.90
N GLN A 318 -28.11 -1.74 3.00
CA GLN A 318 -28.89 -0.66 3.64
C GLN A 318 -29.00 0.60 2.76
N LYS A 319 -28.05 0.77 1.83
CA LYS A 319 -28.03 1.86 0.84
C LYS A 319 -28.70 1.49 -0.48
N GLY A 320 -29.41 0.36 -0.56
CA GLY A 320 -30.11 -0.06 -1.77
C GLY A 320 -29.16 -0.42 -2.91
N LEU A 321 -28.01 -0.99 -2.57
CA LEU A 321 -27.00 -1.48 -3.52
C LEU A 321 -26.69 -2.95 -3.25
N THR A 322 -26.28 -3.66 -4.29
CA THR A 322 -25.76 -5.03 -4.20
C THR A 322 -24.25 -5.02 -4.43
N TYR A 323 -23.56 -6.08 -4.00
CA TYR A 323 -22.11 -6.18 -4.13
C TYR A 323 -21.67 -7.56 -4.60
N VAL A 324 -20.72 -7.60 -5.52
CA VAL A 324 -20.03 -8.82 -5.96
C VAL A 324 -18.52 -8.56 -5.93
N GLY A 325 -17.78 -9.39 -5.22
CA GLY A 325 -16.33 -9.28 -5.15
C GLY A 325 -15.69 -10.57 -4.68
N THR A 326 -14.37 -10.64 -4.84
CA THR A 326 -13.59 -11.80 -4.42
C THR A 326 -13.26 -11.71 -2.94
N ILE A 327 -13.45 -12.79 -2.17
CA ILE A 327 -13.05 -12.83 -0.75
C ILE A 327 -11.77 -13.67 -0.62
N ARG A 328 -10.74 -13.13 0.04
CA ARG A 328 -9.55 -13.91 0.43
C ARG A 328 -9.85 -14.72 1.70
N VAL A 329 -9.85 -16.04 1.59
CA VAL A 329 -9.91 -16.93 2.76
C VAL A 329 -8.49 -17.20 3.25
N ASN A 330 -8.23 -16.90 4.52
CA ASN A 330 -6.97 -17.26 5.18
C ASN A 330 -7.23 -18.00 6.50
N SER A 331 -6.18 -18.57 7.09
CA SER A 331 -6.28 -19.38 8.32
C SER A 331 -6.89 -18.62 9.51
N HIS A 332 -6.71 -17.29 9.59
CA HIS A 332 -7.33 -16.45 10.62
C HIS A 332 -8.85 -16.34 10.42
N VAL A 333 -9.31 -16.18 9.18
CA VAL A 333 -10.74 -16.16 8.84
C VAL A 333 -11.39 -17.49 9.21
N LEU A 334 -10.74 -18.62 8.89
CA LEU A 334 -11.23 -19.95 9.27
C LEU A 334 -11.30 -20.16 10.78
N TYR A 335 -10.28 -19.69 11.52
CA TYR A 335 -10.27 -19.73 12.98
C TYR A 335 -11.44 -18.94 13.58
N CYS A 336 -11.64 -17.69 13.12
CA CYS A 336 -12.73 -16.84 13.60
C CYS A 336 -14.11 -17.43 13.28
N ALA A 337 -14.29 -17.98 12.08
CA ALA A 337 -15.54 -18.62 11.66
C ALA A 337 -15.86 -19.87 12.50
N SER A 338 -14.84 -20.65 12.85
CA SER A 338 -14.99 -21.85 13.69
C SER A 338 -15.19 -21.51 15.17
N ASN A 339 -14.76 -20.32 15.61
CA ASN A 339 -14.79 -19.88 17.00
C ASN A 339 -15.51 -18.53 17.18
N PRO A 340 -16.81 -18.44 16.83
CA PRO A 340 -17.53 -17.15 16.79
C PRO A 340 -17.60 -16.42 18.14
N GLN A 341 -17.51 -17.16 19.25
CA GLN A 341 -17.52 -16.61 20.62
C GLN A 341 -16.12 -16.22 21.14
N LYS A 342 -15.05 -16.65 20.46
CA LYS A 342 -13.65 -16.35 20.83
C LYS A 342 -13.00 -15.49 19.74
N ARG A 343 -13.46 -14.25 19.63
CA ARG A 343 -12.85 -13.30 18.70
C ARG A 343 -11.38 -13.07 19.06
N MET A 344 -10.50 -13.33 18.10
CA MET A 344 -9.06 -13.15 18.22
C MET A 344 -8.60 -12.12 17.19
N SER A 345 -7.78 -11.16 17.62
CA SER A 345 -7.17 -10.22 16.68
C SER A 345 -6.24 -10.95 15.72
N ARG A 346 -6.03 -10.41 14.52
CA ARG A 346 -5.12 -11.00 13.54
C ARG A 346 -3.69 -11.10 14.09
N TYR A 347 -3.24 -10.07 14.81
CA TYR A 347 -1.93 -10.06 15.47
C TYR A 347 -1.77 -11.27 16.39
N LYS A 348 -2.70 -11.46 17.32
CA LYS A 348 -2.66 -12.55 18.29
C LYS A 348 -2.71 -13.93 17.62
N PHE A 349 -3.51 -14.06 16.55
CA PHE A 349 -3.54 -15.28 15.77
C PHE A 349 -2.20 -15.60 15.11
N LEU A 350 -1.55 -14.60 14.51
CA LEU A 350 -0.24 -14.79 13.87
C LEU A 350 0.86 -15.09 14.89
N GLU A 351 0.80 -14.46 16.06
CA GLU A 351 1.72 -14.74 17.17
C GLU A 351 1.57 -16.19 17.67
N GLU A 352 0.35 -16.62 18.01
CA GLU A 352 0.08 -17.99 18.45
C GLU A 352 0.44 -19.03 17.37
N LEU A 353 0.09 -18.76 16.11
CA LEU A 353 0.45 -19.61 14.98
C LEU A 353 1.97 -19.68 14.79
N GLY A 354 2.67 -18.55 14.89
CA GLY A 354 4.13 -18.46 14.77
C GLY A 354 4.82 -19.29 15.84
N TYR A 355 4.44 -19.10 17.11
CA TYR A 355 4.99 -19.91 18.21
C TYR A 355 4.69 -21.40 18.05
N ALA A 356 3.48 -21.77 17.65
CA ALA A 356 3.11 -23.15 17.41
C ALA A 356 3.96 -23.80 16.30
N LEU A 357 4.25 -23.06 15.21
CA LEU A 357 5.03 -23.57 14.08
C LEU A 357 6.52 -23.71 14.40
N VAL A 358 7.12 -22.81 15.18
CA VAL A 358 8.57 -22.86 15.50
C VAL A 358 8.90 -23.84 16.63
N THR A 359 7.97 -24.05 17.57
CA THR A 359 8.19 -24.85 18.79
C THR A 359 8.77 -26.25 18.52
N PRO A 360 8.23 -27.06 17.59
CA PRO A 360 8.77 -28.40 17.31
C PRO A 360 10.24 -28.37 16.86
N HIS A 361 10.61 -27.40 16.02
CA HIS A 361 11.99 -27.27 15.55
C HIS A 361 12.92 -26.82 16.69
N VAL A 362 12.48 -25.87 17.51
CA VAL A 362 13.24 -25.38 18.68
C VAL A 362 13.52 -26.52 19.67
N MET A 363 12.54 -27.39 19.94
CA MET A 363 12.72 -28.59 20.77
C MET A 363 13.76 -29.55 20.17
N ASN A 364 13.72 -29.78 18.86
CA ASN A 364 14.73 -30.59 18.18
C ASN A 364 16.13 -29.98 18.30
N ARG A 365 16.26 -28.66 18.12
CA ARG A 365 17.55 -27.96 18.31
C ARG A 365 18.09 -28.10 19.72
N ARG A 366 17.23 -28.00 20.74
CA ARG A 366 17.61 -28.18 22.16
C ARG A 366 18.33 -29.51 22.40
N SER A 367 17.85 -30.58 21.77
CA SER A 367 18.43 -31.94 21.90
C SER A 367 19.81 -32.12 21.25
N MET A 368 20.27 -31.17 20.43
CA MET A 368 21.57 -31.28 19.77
C MET A 368 22.72 -31.19 20.77
N THR A 369 23.69 -32.11 20.66
CA THR A 369 24.85 -32.17 21.57
C THR A 369 25.83 -31.03 21.36
N ASN A 370 25.92 -30.51 20.14
CA ASN A 370 26.93 -29.52 19.72
C ASN A 370 26.42 -28.07 19.78
N LEU A 371 25.23 -27.83 20.34
CA LEU A 371 24.68 -26.48 20.49
C LEU A 371 25.36 -25.78 21.67
N SER A 372 25.70 -24.50 21.49
CA SER A 372 26.31 -23.70 22.56
C SER A 372 25.39 -23.62 23.78
N LYS A 373 25.99 -23.54 24.97
CA LYS A 373 25.24 -23.43 26.22
C LYS A 373 24.33 -22.19 26.22
N GLU A 374 24.85 -21.05 25.77
CA GLU A 374 24.12 -19.79 25.65
C GLU A 374 22.85 -19.92 24.79
N LEU A 375 22.94 -20.62 23.66
CA LEU A 375 21.79 -20.82 22.78
C LEU A 375 20.79 -21.83 23.35
N LYS A 376 21.26 -22.84 24.11
CA LYS A 376 20.37 -23.73 24.87
C LYS A 376 19.62 -22.97 25.96
N ASP A 377 20.30 -22.10 26.70
CA ASP A 377 19.69 -21.27 27.75
C ASP A 377 18.61 -20.34 27.15
N MET A 378 18.88 -19.77 25.96
CA MET A 378 17.91 -18.95 25.22
C MET A 378 16.71 -19.76 24.73
N ILE A 379 16.93 -20.97 24.22
CA ILE A 379 15.86 -21.89 23.80
C ILE A 379 14.99 -22.29 25.01
N ASP A 380 15.60 -22.60 26.15
CA ASP A 380 14.89 -23.00 27.36
C ASP A 380 14.04 -21.86 27.91
N LYS A 381 14.54 -20.62 27.82
CA LYS A 381 13.76 -19.43 28.15
C LYS A 381 12.55 -19.28 27.23
N PHE A 382 12.75 -19.34 25.91
CA PHE A 382 11.67 -19.25 24.93
C PHE A 382 10.60 -20.33 25.16
N LEU A 383 11.00 -21.58 25.35
CA LEU A 383 10.07 -22.70 25.56
C LEU A 383 9.22 -22.52 26.84
N ARG A 384 9.80 -21.96 27.90
CA ARG A 384 9.05 -21.61 29.12
C ARG A 384 8.06 -20.47 28.89
N GLU A 385 8.44 -19.46 28.12
CA GLU A 385 7.57 -18.32 27.78
C GLU A 385 6.35 -18.75 26.95
N VAL A 386 6.51 -19.72 26.04
CA VAL A 386 5.39 -20.29 25.26
C VAL A 386 4.64 -21.41 26.00
N GLY A 387 4.99 -21.70 27.25
CA GLY A 387 4.26 -22.64 28.11
C GLY A 387 4.56 -24.13 27.88
N VAL A 388 5.72 -24.47 27.31
CA VAL A 388 6.15 -25.87 27.13
C VAL A 388 6.91 -26.34 28.38
N GLU A 389 6.44 -27.44 28.99
CA GLU A 389 7.11 -28.07 30.13
C GLU A 389 8.40 -28.79 29.66
N LEU A 390 9.54 -28.42 30.25
CA LEU A 390 10.83 -29.06 29.99
C LEU A 390 11.07 -30.20 30.98
N PRO A 391 11.61 -31.36 30.54
CA PRO A 391 12.05 -32.42 31.44
C PRO A 391 13.11 -31.89 32.42
N GLU A 392 12.97 -32.20 33.72
CA GLU A 392 13.98 -31.86 34.73
C GLU A 392 15.30 -32.61 34.45
N ASP A 393 16.41 -31.88 34.39
CA ASP A 393 17.74 -32.48 34.28
C ASP A 393 18.03 -33.28 35.56
N GLN A 394 18.08 -34.61 35.45
CA GLN A 394 18.48 -35.46 36.57
C GLN A 394 19.91 -35.09 37.02
N PRO A 395 20.15 -34.79 38.31
CA PRO A 395 21.48 -34.42 38.78
C PRO A 395 22.44 -35.59 38.59
N ALA A 396 23.54 -35.32 37.89
CA ALA A 396 24.60 -36.29 37.65
C ALA A 396 25.08 -36.90 38.99
N GLN A 397 24.98 -38.23 39.09
CA GLN A 397 25.36 -39.02 40.25
C GLN A 397 26.83 -38.77 40.65
N GLY A 398 27.01 -38.36 41.92
CA GLY A 398 28.06 -38.73 42.88
C GLY A 398 29.56 -38.64 42.50
N PRO A 399 30.45 -38.14 43.38
CA PRO A 399 31.88 -38.06 43.08
C PRO A 399 32.53 -39.45 43.13
N SER A 400 32.83 -40.00 41.95
CA SER A 400 33.71 -41.18 41.79
C SER A 400 35.13 -40.84 42.25
N GLN A 401 35.52 -41.36 43.42
CA GLN A 401 36.88 -41.35 43.95
C GLN A 401 37.73 -42.37 43.18
N ASN A 402 38.24 -41.98 42.01
CA ASN A 402 39.46 -42.50 41.36
C ASN A 402 39.51 -41.99 39.91
N LYS A 403 39.72 -40.69 39.73
CA LYS A 403 40.01 -40.13 38.40
C LYS A 403 41.39 -39.50 38.40
N ARG A 404 42.24 -39.98 37.47
CA ARG A 404 43.43 -39.27 36.99
C ARG A 404 43.06 -37.78 36.80
N PRO A 405 43.92 -36.81 37.16
CA PRO A 405 43.57 -35.39 37.10
C PRO A 405 43.02 -35.05 35.71
N LYS A 406 41.78 -34.54 35.67
CA LYS A 406 41.04 -34.27 34.43
C LYS A 406 41.84 -33.22 33.64
N LYS A 407 42.34 -33.59 32.47
CA LYS A 407 43.04 -32.65 31.60
C LYS A 407 42.01 -31.64 31.07
N SER A 408 42.27 -30.37 31.30
CA SER A 408 41.49 -29.27 30.75
C SER A 408 42.41 -28.37 29.94
N ARG A 409 41.80 -27.56 29.08
CA ARG A 409 42.51 -26.65 28.20
C ARG A 409 43.30 -25.63 29.01
N CYS A 410 44.53 -25.36 28.60
CA CYS A 410 45.30 -24.26 29.16
C CYS A 410 44.58 -22.93 28.94
N HIS A 411 44.27 -22.22 30.03
CA HIS A 411 43.56 -20.94 29.98
C HIS A 411 44.33 -19.85 29.22
N LEU A 412 45.65 -19.97 29.13
CA LEU A 412 46.54 -19.02 28.45
C LEU A 412 46.80 -19.37 26.97
N CYS A 413 46.37 -20.55 26.50
CA CYS A 413 46.58 -20.93 25.10
C CYS A 413 45.50 -20.34 24.17
N PRO A 414 45.90 -19.72 23.02
CA PRO A 414 44.95 -19.32 21.99
C PRO A 414 44.23 -20.54 21.38
N ARG A 415 43.00 -20.35 20.84
CA ARG A 415 42.11 -21.44 20.37
C ARG A 415 42.72 -22.37 19.33
N LEU A 416 43.65 -21.87 18.53
CA LEU A 416 44.31 -22.65 17.49
C LEU A 416 45.33 -23.69 18.01
N LYS A 417 45.84 -23.54 19.25
CA LYS A 417 46.93 -24.38 19.80
C LYS A 417 46.46 -25.44 20.82
N ASP A 418 45.17 -25.41 21.16
CA ASP A 418 44.38 -26.27 22.07
C ASP A 418 45.14 -27.28 22.96
N SER A 419 46.02 -26.79 23.84
CA SER A 419 46.83 -27.66 24.70
C SER A 419 46.08 -28.06 25.97
N ASN A 420 45.74 -29.34 26.09
CA ASN A 420 45.14 -29.93 27.29
C ASN A 420 46.21 -30.39 28.28
N THR A 421 46.10 -29.91 29.52
CA THR A 421 47.10 -30.10 30.58
C THR A 421 46.46 -30.54 31.90
N PRO A 422 47.08 -31.48 32.63
CA PRO A 422 46.63 -31.83 33.98
C PRO A 422 47.20 -30.89 35.07
N ARG A 423 48.12 -29.98 34.72
CA ARG A 423 48.79 -29.10 35.69
C ARG A 423 47.90 -27.93 36.06
N VAL A 424 47.86 -27.62 37.34
CA VAL A 424 47.03 -26.57 37.91
C VAL A 424 47.92 -25.55 38.61
N CYS A 425 47.70 -24.26 38.38
CA CYS A 425 48.41 -23.20 39.10
C CYS A 425 48.01 -23.21 40.58
N SER A 426 48.99 -23.27 41.49
CA SER A 426 48.74 -23.28 42.94
C SER A 426 48.06 -22.01 43.46
N LYS A 427 48.16 -20.88 42.74
CA LYS A 427 47.53 -19.61 43.13
C LYS A 427 46.11 -19.44 42.62
N CYS A 428 45.85 -19.72 41.34
CA CYS A 428 44.55 -19.42 40.71
C CYS A 428 43.73 -20.67 40.38
N MET A 429 44.25 -21.87 40.66
CA MET A 429 43.59 -23.16 40.45
C MET A 429 43.14 -23.43 38.99
N LYS A 430 43.65 -22.68 38.01
CA LYS A 430 43.39 -22.90 36.58
C LYS A 430 44.42 -23.85 35.95
N ASN A 431 44.01 -24.58 34.92
CA ASN A 431 44.89 -25.46 34.16
C ASN A 431 45.88 -24.66 33.29
N VAL A 432 47.17 -24.98 33.38
CA VAL A 432 48.25 -24.29 32.67
C VAL A 432 49.20 -25.30 32.01
N CYS A 433 49.54 -25.12 30.74
CA CYS A 433 50.43 -26.04 30.03
C CYS A 433 51.90 -25.78 30.41
N ARG A 434 52.81 -26.71 30.08
CA ARG A 434 54.23 -26.59 30.43
C ARG A 434 54.88 -25.29 29.94
N ASN A 435 54.48 -24.79 28.76
CA ASN A 435 55.04 -23.57 28.18
C ASN A 435 54.58 -22.29 28.88
N HIS A 436 53.49 -22.36 29.65
CA HIS A 436 52.91 -21.22 30.37
C HIS A 436 53.04 -21.37 31.90
N SER A 437 53.72 -22.41 32.38
CA SER A 437 54.02 -22.64 33.80
C SER A 437 55.51 -22.44 34.05
N VAL A 438 55.88 -21.92 35.23
CA VAL A 438 57.27 -21.79 35.66
C VAL A 438 57.53 -22.82 36.76
N ASP A 439 58.60 -23.60 36.63
CA ASP A 439 59.04 -24.53 37.67
C ASP A 439 59.83 -23.75 38.74
N VAL A 440 59.45 -23.87 40.01
CA VAL A 440 60.17 -23.24 41.12
C VAL A 440 61.17 -24.25 41.68
N ILE A 441 62.47 -23.95 41.60
CA ILE A 441 63.52 -24.75 42.23
C ILE A 441 63.73 -24.25 43.66
N VAL A 442 63.50 -25.12 44.63
CA VAL A 442 63.63 -24.82 46.06
C VAL A 442 64.58 -25.83 46.69
N CYS A 443 65.55 -25.39 47.51
CA CYS A 443 66.42 -26.31 48.24
C CYS A 443 65.65 -26.99 49.39
N ALA A 444 66.11 -28.15 49.85
CA ALA A 444 65.41 -28.94 50.86
C ALA A 444 65.10 -28.17 52.18
N LYS A 445 65.92 -27.18 52.54
CA LYS A 445 65.70 -26.33 53.73
C LYS A 445 64.67 -25.22 53.52
N CYS A 446 64.40 -24.83 52.28
CA CYS A 446 63.46 -23.77 51.94
C CYS A 446 62.07 -24.32 51.54
N GLN A 447 61.92 -25.65 51.45
CA GLN A 447 60.70 -26.31 51.01
C GLN A 447 59.50 -26.10 51.97
N GLU A 448 59.74 -25.90 53.27
CA GLU A 448 58.68 -25.66 54.26
C GLU A 448 58.14 -24.22 54.26
N LYS A 449 58.71 -23.31 53.45
CA LYS A 449 58.28 -21.89 53.36
C LYS A 449 57.64 -21.52 52.02
N TYR A 450 57.36 -22.48 51.14
CA TYR A 450 56.90 -22.25 49.77
C TYR A 450 55.50 -22.80 49.47
#